data_AF-A0A0M0LQS9-F1
#
_entry.id   AF-A0A0M0LQS9-F1
#
_cell.length_a   1.000
_cell.length_b   1.000
_cell.length_c   1.000
_cell.angle_alpha   90.00
_cell.angle_beta   90.00
_cell.angle_gamma   90.00
#
_symmetry.space_group_name_H-M   'P 1'
#
loop_
_entity.id
_entity.type
_entity.pdbx_description
1 polymer ?
#
loop_
_entity_poly.entity_id
_entity_poly.type
_entity_poly.pdbx_seq_one_letter_code
_entity_poly.pdbx_strand_id
1 'polypeptide(L)'
;MIFPFVSEVTANKLEDKTDVIKIKYKNFGGSGPFEATLVEDKYHDAVAYYRAGLLSFGIDATTKTFKIRRPVHSDDPYDNRPDQAMQPSGVDGNPYIQWSAETPGGLVASTSTEDMSVINANTGHVTKYVTWLRLGNEYMKIVKVVPDDAEVYLPNGTYLYTTKYPDAVVTVERGHWGSMPQAHGENTTTLAPIYHAAGCHPKGGGSCLRYAWDPAQPYVADYLAEAYEPLYDGLWLDCFGVDPHFASNAIGEDMHKFMWNVSGNVRYSHDGYVAAQRMLVERVRAKIAIKGATHLYANNVDRWESGPVLLSPGTLLDGGAKESFAIRVHDDELCGYGTGDPMLSPNAEVDWMSSMRQVMNLSAAGLPTMPIIGDAGCRSPQLVRAPNREELEDFGYASFLLAAGTRTSMYGIVPYYFRNATVGHTGGVFIKIHPRYFYPIGAPMQTKGYLAGQTSFQSMDLEGYRIAPCTFARLFETALVLVNPTANCSDANVPLNGTCAHADATAATDRL
;
A
#
# COMPACT_ATOMS: atom_id res chain seq x y z
N MET A 1 41.70 -7.42 46.60
CA MET A 1 41.89 -6.05 46.07
C MET A 1 40.54 -5.61 45.54
N ILE A 2 39.79 -4.90 46.38
CA ILE A 2 38.38 -4.53 46.18
C ILE A 2 38.40 -3.07 45.73
N PHE A 3 37.83 -2.79 44.55
CA PHE A 3 37.64 -1.42 44.08
C PHE A 3 36.22 -0.93 44.42
N PRO A 4 36.05 0.35 44.79
CA PRO A 4 34.84 0.87 45.38
C PRO A 4 33.80 1.30 44.33
N PHE A 5 32.53 1.23 44.74
CA PHE A 5 31.38 1.93 44.18
C PHE A 5 31.38 3.40 44.64
N VAL A 6 31.32 4.36 43.70
CA VAL A 6 30.53 5.63 43.64
C VAL A 6 30.74 6.11 42.17
N SER A 7 29.82 6.68 41.40
CA SER A 7 28.81 7.68 41.72
C SER A 7 27.75 7.80 40.62
N GLU A 8 26.51 8.09 41.03
CA GLU A 8 25.56 9.01 40.40
C GLU A 8 25.63 9.12 38.87
N VAL A 9 24.84 8.28 38.19
CA VAL A 9 24.30 8.66 36.88
C VAL A 9 23.30 9.77 37.17
N THR A 10 23.77 11.01 37.08
CA THR A 10 22.93 12.18 36.93
C THR A 10 21.91 11.85 35.85
N ALA A 11 20.63 11.88 36.22
CA ALA A 11 19.54 11.94 35.26
C ALA A 11 19.80 13.18 34.42
N ASN A 12 20.49 13.00 33.28
CA ASN A 12 20.55 14.01 32.25
C ASN A 12 19.10 14.36 31.98
N LYS A 13 18.71 15.58 32.36
CA LYS A 13 17.49 16.17 31.85
C LYS A 13 17.54 15.93 30.34
N LEU A 14 16.49 15.31 29.81
CA LEU A 14 16.18 15.27 28.40
C LEU A 14 15.84 16.71 27.96
N GLU A 15 16.82 17.61 28.04
CA GLU A 15 16.76 18.93 27.42
C GLU A 15 16.88 18.71 25.91
N ASP A 16 15.85 19.18 25.18
CA ASP A 16 15.80 19.40 23.74
C ASP A 16 16.05 18.20 22.78
N LYS A 17 15.28 17.11 22.92
CA LYS A 17 15.20 16.06 21.87
C LYS A 17 13.81 15.87 21.26
N THR A 18 12.96 16.88 21.30
CA THR A 18 11.70 16.89 20.53
C THR A 18 11.92 17.57 19.19
N ASP A 19 12.80 17.03 18.36
CA ASP A 19 12.88 17.45 16.96
C ASP A 19 11.63 16.93 16.25
N VAL A 20 10.68 17.83 16.03
CA VAL A 20 9.51 17.55 15.20
C VAL A 20 9.97 17.40 13.76
N ILE A 21 9.98 16.17 13.25
CA ILE A 21 10.26 15.88 11.85
C ILE A 21 9.04 16.28 11.01
N LYS A 22 9.23 17.19 10.07
CA LYS A 22 8.23 17.63 9.09
C LYS A 22 8.39 16.79 7.83
N ILE A 23 7.37 16.02 7.49
CA ILE A 23 7.38 15.19 6.28
C ILE A 23 6.27 15.62 5.33
N LYS A 24 6.60 15.76 4.03
CA LYS A 24 5.60 16.00 2.98
C LYS A 24 5.07 14.68 2.45
N TYR A 25 3.75 14.55 2.39
CA TYR A 25 3.08 13.38 1.85
C TYR A 25 2.92 13.42 0.34
N LYS A 26 3.12 12.27 -0.30
CA LYS A 26 2.83 12.04 -1.71
C LYS A 26 2.32 10.61 -1.94
N ASN A 27 1.27 10.46 -2.74
CA ASN A 27 0.67 9.17 -3.07
C ASN A 27 1.31 8.54 -4.31
N PHE A 28 1.69 7.26 -4.22
CA PHE A 28 2.06 6.40 -5.35
C PHE A 28 0.81 5.80 -6.01
N GLY A 29 0.52 6.19 -7.24
CA GLY A 29 -0.77 5.89 -7.92
C GLY A 29 -1.65 7.12 -8.12
N GLY A 30 -1.15 8.27 -7.68
CA GLY A 30 -1.69 9.56 -7.99
C GLY A 30 -2.53 10.20 -6.88
N SER A 31 -2.44 11.52 -6.79
CA SER A 31 -2.84 12.32 -5.63
C SER A 31 -4.04 13.23 -5.87
N GLY A 32 -4.61 13.27 -7.09
CA GLY A 32 -5.77 14.11 -7.34
C GLY A 32 -6.49 13.87 -8.67
N PRO A 33 -7.70 14.43 -8.82
CA PRO A 33 -8.50 14.29 -10.04
C PRO A 33 -7.82 14.85 -11.29
N PHE A 34 -6.97 15.87 -11.15
CA PHE A 34 -6.29 16.55 -12.27
C PHE A 34 -5.09 15.80 -12.85
N GLU A 35 -4.72 14.66 -12.25
CA GLU A 35 -3.56 13.87 -12.69
C GLU A 35 -3.84 13.10 -13.98
N ALA A 36 -5.09 12.74 -14.24
CA ALA A 36 -5.44 12.00 -15.46
C ALA A 36 -5.04 12.76 -16.74
N THR A 37 -5.34 14.05 -16.82
CA THR A 37 -4.94 14.89 -17.96
C THR A 37 -3.43 14.97 -18.10
N LEU A 38 -2.69 15.08 -16.98
CA LEU A 38 -1.22 15.13 -17.01
C LEU A 38 -0.61 13.82 -17.50
N VAL A 39 -1.17 12.69 -17.08
CA VAL A 39 -0.76 11.35 -17.53
C VAL A 39 -0.99 11.20 -19.02
N GLU A 40 -2.20 11.49 -19.49
CA GLU A 40 -2.55 11.35 -20.89
C GLU A 40 -1.70 12.29 -21.77
N ASP A 41 -1.53 13.54 -21.38
CA ASP A 41 -0.76 14.53 -22.16
C ASP A 41 0.74 14.18 -22.24
N LYS A 42 1.34 13.74 -21.13
CA LYS A 42 2.81 13.76 -21.01
C LYS A 42 3.47 12.47 -20.52
N TYR A 43 2.75 11.61 -19.78
CA TYR A 43 3.38 10.53 -19.01
C TYR A 43 2.70 9.17 -19.16
N HIS A 44 2.05 8.94 -20.30
CA HIS A 44 1.37 7.68 -20.63
C HIS A 44 2.34 6.49 -20.71
N ASP A 45 3.64 6.74 -20.91
CA ASP A 45 4.71 5.74 -20.88
C ASP A 45 5.08 5.26 -19.47
N ALA A 46 4.81 6.08 -18.46
CA ALA A 46 5.08 5.79 -17.06
C ALA A 46 3.93 5.05 -16.34
N VAL A 47 2.81 4.83 -17.02
CA VAL A 47 1.64 4.10 -16.52
C VAL A 47 1.95 2.60 -16.37
N ALA A 48 1.38 1.98 -15.35
CA ALA A 48 1.35 0.53 -15.17
C ALA A 48 0.35 -0.10 -16.14
N TYR A 49 0.72 -1.22 -16.74
CA TYR A 49 -0.11 -1.93 -17.72
C TYR A 49 -0.41 -3.35 -17.26
N TYR A 50 -1.54 -3.89 -17.72
CA TYR A 50 -1.81 -5.33 -17.71
C TYR A 50 -1.91 -5.83 -19.17
N ARG A 51 -1.72 -7.14 -19.36
CA ARG A 51 -1.92 -7.77 -20.67
C ARG A 51 -3.40 -8.02 -20.90
N ALA A 52 -4.02 -7.18 -21.73
CA ALA A 52 -5.41 -7.37 -22.14
C ALA A 52 -5.57 -8.55 -23.09
N GLY A 53 -4.57 -8.86 -23.92
CA GLY A 53 -4.64 -10.00 -24.84
C GLY A 53 -3.46 -10.12 -25.80
N LEU A 54 -3.71 -10.81 -26.91
CA LEU A 54 -2.78 -11.01 -28.02
C LEU A 54 -3.41 -10.63 -29.34
N LEU A 55 -2.65 -10.03 -30.26
CA LEU A 55 -3.10 -9.92 -31.65
C LEU A 55 -3.32 -11.31 -32.26
N SER A 56 -4.51 -11.54 -32.83
CA SER A 56 -4.84 -12.82 -33.47
C SER A 56 -4.19 -13.00 -34.84
N PHE A 57 -3.79 -11.91 -35.48
CA PHE A 57 -3.07 -11.87 -36.76
C PHE A 57 -2.26 -10.58 -36.84
N GLY A 58 -1.26 -10.54 -37.73
CA GLY A 58 -0.47 -9.34 -37.96
C GLY A 58 -1.29 -8.22 -38.58
N ILE A 59 -1.01 -6.97 -38.19
CA ILE A 59 -1.66 -5.76 -38.71
C ILE A 59 -0.63 -4.85 -39.38
N ASP A 60 -1.02 -4.13 -40.43
CA ASP A 60 -0.19 -3.08 -41.03
C ASP A 60 -0.45 -1.72 -40.39
N ALA A 61 0.23 -0.65 -40.81
CA ALA A 61 0.05 0.71 -40.26
C ALA A 61 -1.31 1.37 -40.54
N THR A 62 -2.11 0.82 -41.46
CA THR A 62 -3.41 1.38 -41.87
C THR A 62 -4.60 0.67 -41.23
N THR A 63 -4.38 -0.54 -40.74
CA THR A 63 -5.41 -1.38 -40.10
C THR A 63 -5.94 -0.68 -38.84
N LYS A 64 -7.25 -0.43 -38.78
CA LYS A 64 -7.93 0.23 -37.64
C LYS A 64 -8.84 -0.68 -36.85
N THR A 65 -9.18 -1.85 -37.39
CA THR A 65 -10.01 -2.86 -36.74
C THR A 65 -9.28 -4.18 -36.78
N PHE A 66 -9.10 -4.81 -35.62
CA PHE A 66 -8.39 -6.07 -35.50
C PHE A 66 -8.91 -6.90 -34.33
N LYS A 67 -8.56 -8.18 -34.35
CA LYS A 67 -8.98 -9.15 -33.34
C LYS A 67 -7.89 -9.33 -32.29
N ILE A 68 -8.27 -9.19 -31.03
CA ILE A 68 -7.48 -9.50 -29.85
C ILE A 68 -8.04 -10.78 -29.26
N ARG A 69 -7.20 -11.79 -29.15
CA ARG A 69 -7.57 -13.05 -28.50
C ARG A 69 -7.11 -13.14 -27.07
N ARG A 70 -7.80 -13.99 -26.32
CA ARG A 70 -7.39 -14.34 -24.96
C ARG A 70 -5.97 -14.94 -24.98
N PRO A 71 -5.08 -14.51 -24.07
CA PRO A 71 -3.80 -15.20 -23.89
C PRO A 71 -4.08 -16.65 -23.49
N VAL A 72 -3.52 -17.61 -24.23
CA VAL A 72 -3.52 -19.02 -23.80
C VAL A 72 -2.49 -19.11 -22.67
N HIS A 73 -2.91 -19.49 -21.46
CA HIS A 73 -2.04 -19.54 -20.29
C HIS A 73 -1.13 -20.78 -20.35
N SER A 74 -0.03 -20.71 -21.10
CA SER A 74 1.05 -21.71 -21.00
C SER A 74 1.92 -21.55 -19.74
N ASP A 75 1.63 -20.57 -18.88
CA ASP A 75 2.34 -20.30 -17.62
C ASP A 75 1.61 -20.87 -16.39
N ASP A 76 0.48 -21.58 -16.60
CA ASP A 76 -0.25 -22.32 -15.56
C ASP A 76 -0.32 -23.81 -15.96
N PRO A 77 0.30 -24.74 -15.22
CA PRO A 77 0.29 -26.17 -15.56
C PRO A 77 -1.10 -26.83 -15.54
N TYR A 78 -2.18 -26.11 -15.19
CA TYR A 78 -3.53 -26.65 -15.05
C TYR A 78 -4.54 -26.30 -16.16
N ASP A 79 -4.20 -25.46 -17.16
CA ASP A 79 -5.17 -25.00 -18.19
C ASP A 79 -5.37 -25.99 -19.37
N ASN A 80 -4.66 -27.13 -19.40
CA ASN A 80 -4.74 -28.10 -20.52
C ASN A 80 -5.80 -29.20 -20.35
N ARG A 81 -6.87 -28.99 -19.58
CA ARG A 81 -7.94 -30.01 -19.40
C ARG A 81 -9.31 -29.53 -19.87
N PRO A 82 -9.81 -30.02 -21.03
CA PRO A 82 -11.13 -29.67 -21.55
C PRO A 82 -12.31 -30.18 -20.71
N ASP A 83 -12.08 -30.99 -19.68
CA ASP A 83 -13.08 -31.79 -18.99
C ASP A 83 -13.31 -31.43 -17.51
N GLN A 84 -12.63 -30.41 -16.97
CA GLN A 84 -12.93 -29.90 -15.64
C GLN A 84 -13.67 -28.57 -15.72
N ALA A 85 -14.98 -28.66 -15.55
CA ALA A 85 -15.82 -27.54 -15.17
C ALA A 85 -15.14 -26.75 -14.04
N MET A 86 -14.93 -25.47 -14.32
CA MET A 86 -14.54 -24.41 -13.39
C MET A 86 -15.08 -24.67 -11.99
N GLN A 87 -14.22 -25.14 -11.08
CA GLN A 87 -14.38 -24.85 -9.66
C GLN A 87 -13.90 -23.41 -9.45
N PRO A 88 -14.70 -22.51 -8.85
CA PRO A 88 -14.29 -21.15 -8.53
C PRO A 88 -13.45 -21.12 -7.25
N SER A 89 -12.41 -21.95 -7.18
CA SER A 89 -11.42 -21.92 -6.12
C SER A 89 -10.03 -21.93 -6.74
N GLY A 90 -9.44 -20.74 -6.79
CA GLY A 90 -8.05 -20.57 -7.18
C GLY A 90 -7.17 -21.38 -6.24
N VAL A 91 -6.49 -22.38 -6.80
CA VAL A 91 -5.20 -22.75 -6.26
C VAL A 91 -4.32 -21.50 -6.49
N ASP A 92 -3.86 -20.89 -5.40
CA ASP A 92 -3.06 -19.65 -5.32
C ASP A 92 -3.74 -18.28 -5.47
N GLY A 93 -5.08 -18.21 -5.42
CA GLY A 93 -5.79 -16.92 -5.27
C GLY A 93 -5.39 -15.84 -6.31
N ASN A 94 -5.05 -16.25 -7.53
CA ASN A 94 -4.83 -15.33 -8.63
C ASN A 94 -6.20 -14.95 -9.22
N PRO A 95 -6.61 -13.66 -9.21
CA PRO A 95 -7.81 -13.26 -9.92
C PRO A 95 -7.58 -13.46 -11.42
N TYR A 96 -8.31 -14.37 -12.05
CA TYR A 96 -8.36 -14.41 -13.51
C TYR A 96 -8.88 -13.06 -14.01
N ILE A 97 -8.22 -12.44 -15.01
CA ILE A 97 -8.87 -11.38 -15.79
C ILE A 97 -10.14 -12.00 -16.34
N GLN A 98 -11.32 -11.55 -15.86
CA GLN A 98 -12.55 -12.13 -16.36
C GLN A 98 -12.78 -11.53 -17.74
N TRP A 99 -12.37 -12.29 -18.74
CA TRP A 99 -13.01 -12.14 -20.03
C TRP A 99 -14.50 -12.36 -19.80
N SER A 100 -15.34 -11.54 -20.40
CA SER A 100 -16.79 -11.70 -20.34
C SER A 100 -17.36 -11.39 -21.71
N ALA A 101 -18.59 -11.86 -21.94
CA ALA A 101 -19.31 -11.54 -23.16
C ALA A 101 -19.61 -10.04 -23.30
N GLU A 102 -19.57 -9.26 -22.22
CA GLU A 102 -19.85 -7.82 -22.28
C GLU A 102 -18.58 -6.98 -22.42
N THR A 103 -17.47 -7.44 -21.83
CA THR A 103 -16.23 -6.67 -21.69
C THR A 103 -15.00 -7.58 -21.82
N PRO A 104 -14.73 -8.13 -23.02
CA PRO A 104 -13.63 -9.05 -23.23
C PRO A 104 -12.27 -8.37 -22.92
N GLY A 105 -11.45 -9.04 -22.12
CA GLY A 105 -10.17 -8.50 -21.62
C GLY A 105 -10.29 -7.27 -20.70
N GLY A 106 -11.47 -6.98 -20.16
CA GLY A 106 -11.75 -5.76 -19.40
C GLY A 106 -11.68 -4.49 -20.24
N LEU A 107 -11.76 -4.61 -21.57
CA LEU A 107 -11.66 -3.48 -22.50
C LEU A 107 -12.98 -2.73 -22.61
N VAL A 108 -12.89 -1.40 -22.66
CA VAL A 108 -14.04 -0.52 -22.86
C VAL A 108 -13.70 0.54 -23.90
N ALA A 109 -14.70 0.99 -24.66
CA ALA A 109 -14.55 2.09 -25.59
C ALA A 109 -14.43 3.44 -24.87
N SER A 110 -13.67 4.36 -25.44
CA SER A 110 -13.58 5.74 -24.97
C SER A 110 -14.93 6.43 -25.08
N THR A 111 -15.22 7.34 -24.14
CA THR A 111 -16.38 8.24 -24.21
C THR A 111 -16.00 9.64 -24.64
N SER A 112 -14.71 10.00 -24.55
CA SER A 112 -14.19 11.24 -25.10
C SER A 112 -14.00 11.12 -26.61
N THR A 113 -14.45 12.14 -27.34
CA THR A 113 -14.14 12.32 -28.77
C THR A 113 -12.74 12.85 -28.97
N GLU A 114 -12.20 13.55 -27.98
CA GLU A 114 -10.85 14.14 -27.98
C GLU A 114 -9.79 13.10 -27.61
N ASP A 115 -8.54 13.55 -27.58
CA ASP A 115 -7.38 12.71 -27.25
C ASP A 115 -7.13 12.55 -25.74
N MET A 116 -7.90 13.28 -24.93
CA MET A 116 -7.83 13.29 -23.48
C MET A 116 -9.22 13.16 -22.84
N SER A 117 -9.21 12.70 -21.60
CA SER A 117 -10.33 12.69 -20.68
C SER A 117 -10.76 14.12 -20.32
N VAL A 118 -12.06 14.33 -20.18
CA VAL A 118 -12.67 15.63 -19.86
C VAL A 118 -13.01 15.71 -18.38
N ILE A 119 -12.33 16.62 -17.69
CA ILE A 119 -12.49 16.86 -16.26
C ILE A 119 -13.30 18.13 -16.03
N ASN A 120 -14.32 18.06 -15.19
CA ASN A 120 -15.05 19.23 -14.72
C ASN A 120 -14.13 20.05 -13.80
N ALA A 121 -13.72 21.25 -14.22
CA ALA A 121 -12.80 22.09 -13.48
C ALA A 121 -13.29 22.49 -12.08
N ASN A 122 -14.61 22.54 -11.86
CA ASN A 122 -15.20 22.96 -10.58
C ASN A 122 -15.31 21.80 -9.58
N THR A 123 -15.55 20.57 -10.06
CA THR A 123 -15.78 19.41 -9.19
C THR A 123 -14.62 18.42 -9.18
N GLY A 124 -13.70 18.51 -10.16
CA GLY A 124 -12.66 17.51 -10.39
C GLY A 124 -13.20 16.19 -10.97
N HIS A 125 -14.49 16.08 -11.26
CA HIS A 125 -15.07 14.83 -11.74
C HIS A 125 -14.76 14.61 -13.22
N VAL A 126 -14.53 13.34 -13.60
CA VAL A 126 -14.31 12.95 -14.98
C VAL A 126 -15.67 12.73 -15.66
N THR A 127 -15.95 13.52 -16.69
CA THR A 127 -17.24 13.50 -17.41
C THR A 127 -17.19 12.70 -18.71
N LYS A 128 -16.00 12.59 -19.30
CA LYS A 128 -15.67 11.72 -20.42
C LYS A 128 -14.27 11.20 -20.22
N TYR A 129 -14.00 9.97 -20.66
CA TYR A 129 -12.70 9.32 -20.49
C TYR A 129 -12.14 8.83 -21.83
N VAL A 130 -10.82 8.74 -21.89
CA VAL A 130 -10.08 8.03 -22.93
C VAL A 130 -9.60 6.69 -22.37
N THR A 131 -9.85 5.63 -23.12
CA THR A 131 -9.27 4.31 -22.92
C THR A 131 -8.38 3.96 -24.10
N TRP A 132 -7.25 3.33 -23.82
CA TRP A 132 -6.25 3.03 -24.84
C TRP A 132 -5.65 1.65 -24.71
N LEU A 133 -5.02 1.25 -25.79
CA LEU A 133 -4.14 0.10 -25.88
C LEU A 133 -2.72 0.55 -26.20
N ARG A 134 -1.75 -0.24 -25.75
CA ARG A 134 -0.37 -0.16 -26.18
C ARG A 134 0.04 -1.46 -26.87
N LEU A 135 0.56 -1.34 -28.10
CA LEU A 135 1.17 -2.42 -28.86
C LEU A 135 2.62 -2.02 -29.16
N GLY A 136 3.59 -2.68 -28.52
CA GLY A 136 4.98 -2.23 -28.55
C GLY A 136 5.11 -0.80 -28.02
N ASN A 137 5.54 0.15 -28.86
CA ASN A 137 5.61 1.58 -28.52
C ASN A 137 4.49 2.42 -29.16
N GLU A 138 3.49 1.78 -29.78
CA GLU A 138 2.35 2.48 -30.35
C GLU A 138 1.19 2.54 -29.36
N TYR A 139 0.61 3.74 -29.20
CA TYR A 139 -0.58 3.98 -28.41
C TYR A 139 -1.79 4.14 -29.33
N MET A 140 -2.90 3.51 -28.95
CA MET A 140 -4.12 3.46 -29.75
C MET A 140 -5.33 3.74 -28.86
N LYS A 141 -6.14 4.75 -29.20
CA LYS A 141 -7.38 5.05 -28.49
C LYS A 141 -8.48 4.07 -28.93
N ILE A 142 -9.17 3.47 -27.97
CA ILE A 142 -10.23 2.49 -28.23
C ILE A 142 -11.51 3.24 -28.59
N VAL A 143 -12.00 3.05 -29.81
CA VAL A 143 -13.26 3.64 -30.30
C VAL A 143 -14.42 2.67 -30.11
N LYS A 144 -14.18 1.38 -30.30
CA LYS A 144 -15.22 0.34 -30.19
C LYS A 144 -14.61 -0.99 -29.77
N VAL A 145 -15.33 -1.72 -28.92
CA VAL A 145 -15.05 -3.12 -28.57
C VAL A 145 -16.29 -3.92 -28.88
N VAL A 146 -16.14 -5.00 -29.65
CA VAL A 146 -17.21 -5.95 -29.97
C VAL A 146 -16.74 -7.34 -29.58
N PRO A 147 -17.47 -8.07 -28.73
CA PRO A 147 -17.23 -9.48 -28.50
C PRO A 147 -17.39 -10.25 -29.82
N ASP A 148 -16.38 -11.04 -30.17
CA ASP A 148 -16.42 -11.97 -31.30
C ASP A 148 -16.79 -13.35 -30.77
N ASP A 149 -18.10 -13.56 -30.61
CA ASP A 149 -18.72 -14.82 -30.24
C ASP A 149 -18.62 -15.81 -31.42
N ALA A 150 -17.40 -16.26 -31.71
CA ALA A 150 -17.20 -17.30 -32.70
C ALA A 150 -17.82 -18.60 -32.18
N GLU A 151 -18.86 -19.07 -32.88
CA GLU A 151 -19.43 -20.40 -32.66
C GLU A 151 -18.34 -21.44 -32.97
N VAL A 152 -18.03 -22.30 -31.99
CA VAL A 152 -17.05 -23.37 -32.18
C VAL A 152 -17.76 -24.56 -32.80
N TYR A 153 -17.31 -24.98 -33.99
CA TYR A 153 -17.81 -26.16 -34.69
C TYR A 153 -16.77 -27.28 -34.71
N LEU A 154 -17.21 -28.53 -34.54
CA LEU A 154 -16.39 -29.70 -34.83
C LEU A 154 -16.06 -29.76 -36.34
N PRO A 155 -15.00 -30.48 -36.76
CA PRO A 155 -14.66 -30.67 -38.18
C PRO A 155 -15.80 -31.23 -39.04
N ASN A 156 -16.80 -31.88 -38.42
CA ASN A 156 -17.99 -32.40 -39.08
C ASN A 156 -19.16 -31.40 -39.16
N GLY A 157 -18.94 -30.13 -38.79
CA GLY A 157 -19.97 -29.08 -38.79
C GLY A 157 -20.93 -29.11 -37.60
N THR A 158 -20.67 -29.92 -36.57
CA THR A 158 -21.51 -29.93 -35.36
C THR A 158 -21.18 -28.74 -34.46
N TYR A 159 -22.18 -27.92 -34.13
CA TYR A 159 -22.05 -26.85 -33.15
C TYR A 159 -21.67 -27.42 -31.78
N LEU A 160 -20.58 -26.91 -31.20
CA LEU A 160 -20.06 -27.37 -29.92
C LEU A 160 -20.60 -26.49 -28.77
N TYR A 161 -20.34 -25.18 -28.83
CA TYR A 161 -20.82 -24.16 -27.90
C TYR A 161 -20.36 -22.75 -28.36
N THR A 162 -21.01 -21.69 -27.86
CA THR A 162 -20.51 -20.31 -27.91
C THR A 162 -19.44 -20.14 -26.85
N THR A 163 -18.28 -19.60 -27.21
CA THR A 163 -17.22 -19.32 -26.22
C THR A 163 -17.76 -18.44 -25.11
N LYS A 164 -17.77 -18.94 -23.87
CA LYS A 164 -18.11 -18.16 -22.66
C LYS A 164 -17.25 -16.88 -22.52
N TYR A 165 -16.10 -16.87 -23.19
CA TYR A 165 -15.05 -15.85 -23.16
C TYR A 165 -14.65 -15.49 -24.59
N PRO A 166 -15.47 -14.70 -25.32
CA PRO A 166 -15.21 -14.39 -26.72
C PRO A 166 -13.96 -13.54 -26.90
N ASP A 167 -13.32 -13.69 -28.05
CA ASP A 167 -12.25 -12.78 -28.46
C ASP A 167 -12.80 -11.34 -28.61
N ALA A 168 -11.96 -10.32 -28.57
CA ALA A 168 -12.38 -8.93 -28.75
C ALA A 168 -12.04 -8.45 -30.17
N VAL A 169 -13.04 -8.01 -30.94
CA VAL A 169 -12.82 -7.18 -32.13
C VAL A 169 -12.78 -5.73 -31.69
N VAL A 170 -11.62 -5.11 -31.81
CA VAL A 170 -11.37 -3.75 -31.36
C VAL A 170 -11.18 -2.83 -32.56
N THR A 171 -11.86 -1.68 -32.55
CA THR A 171 -11.63 -0.58 -33.49
C THR A 171 -10.97 0.57 -32.75
N VAL A 172 -9.90 1.12 -33.36
CA VAL A 172 -9.04 2.12 -32.72
C VAL A 172 -8.77 3.34 -33.61
N GLU A 173 -8.46 4.44 -32.95
CA GLU A 173 -7.66 5.55 -33.49
C GLU A 173 -6.18 5.28 -33.16
N ARG A 174 -5.29 5.44 -34.15
CA ARG A 174 -3.89 5.01 -34.06
C ARG A 174 -2.95 6.19 -34.02
N GLY A 175 -1.75 5.97 -33.48
CA GLY A 175 -0.73 7.02 -33.38
C GLY A 175 -1.06 8.04 -32.29
N HIS A 176 -1.69 7.58 -31.21
CA HIS A 176 -2.08 8.44 -30.10
C HIS A 176 -0.84 8.95 -29.35
N TRP A 177 -0.95 10.13 -28.75
CA TRP A 177 0.13 10.79 -27.99
C TRP A 177 1.48 10.87 -28.72
N GLY A 178 1.44 11.14 -30.03
CA GLY A 178 2.65 11.32 -30.85
C GLY A 178 3.38 10.02 -31.20
N SER A 179 2.80 8.85 -30.87
CA SER A 179 3.28 7.58 -31.41
C SER A 179 2.96 7.46 -32.90
N MET A 180 3.68 6.60 -33.61
CA MET A 180 3.50 6.40 -35.06
C MET A 180 2.81 5.06 -35.35
N PRO A 181 1.77 5.04 -36.20
CA PRO A 181 1.18 3.78 -36.67
C PRO A 181 2.22 2.91 -37.37
N GLN A 182 2.35 1.65 -36.93
CA GLN A 182 3.33 0.70 -37.48
C GLN A 182 2.74 -0.69 -37.70
N ALA A 183 3.47 -1.55 -38.40
CA ALA A 183 3.09 -2.95 -38.50
C ALA A 183 3.39 -3.70 -37.20
N HIS A 184 2.48 -4.60 -36.80
CA HIS A 184 2.67 -5.49 -35.65
C HIS A 184 2.42 -6.93 -36.08
N GLY A 185 3.20 -7.87 -35.56
CA GLY A 185 3.06 -9.28 -35.87
C GLY A 185 1.87 -9.93 -35.16
N GLU A 186 1.47 -11.11 -35.63
CA GLU A 186 0.63 -12.02 -34.84
C GLU A 186 1.28 -12.27 -33.47
N ASN A 187 0.47 -12.45 -32.43
CA ASN A 187 0.93 -12.68 -31.06
C ASN A 187 1.67 -11.51 -30.42
N THR A 188 1.61 -10.32 -31.00
CA THR A 188 2.01 -9.10 -30.31
C THR A 188 1.15 -8.92 -29.07
N THR A 189 1.82 -8.66 -27.94
CA THR A 189 1.17 -8.36 -26.66
C THR A 189 0.36 -7.07 -26.77
N THR A 190 -0.93 -7.15 -26.44
CA THR A 190 -1.80 -6.00 -26.35
C THR A 190 -1.97 -5.61 -24.88
N LEU A 191 -1.54 -4.40 -24.53
CA LEU A 191 -1.52 -3.89 -23.16
C LEU A 191 -2.61 -2.84 -22.95
N ALA A 192 -3.21 -2.81 -21.76
CA ALA A 192 -4.17 -1.80 -21.33
C ALA A 192 -3.75 -1.21 -19.97
N PRO A 193 -4.08 0.06 -19.69
CA PRO A 193 -3.66 0.74 -18.47
C PRO A 193 -4.33 0.14 -17.22
N ILE A 194 -3.60 0.13 -16.11
CA ILE A 194 -4.11 -0.16 -14.77
C ILE A 194 -4.50 1.16 -14.11
N TYR A 195 -5.65 1.14 -13.44
CA TYR A 195 -6.19 2.24 -12.67
C TYR A 195 -5.96 2.02 -11.16
N HIS A 196 -5.85 3.11 -10.42
CA HIS A 196 -5.57 3.12 -8.98
C HIS A 196 -6.74 3.75 -8.21
N ALA A 197 -7.00 3.26 -7.00
CA ALA A 197 -8.08 3.66 -6.09
C ALA A 197 -9.50 3.23 -6.51
N ALA A 198 -10.31 2.88 -5.50
CA ALA A 198 -11.67 2.40 -5.68
C ALA A 198 -12.54 3.41 -6.47
N GLY A 199 -13.17 2.93 -7.54
CA GLY A 199 -14.07 3.72 -8.38
C GLY A 199 -13.39 4.76 -9.30
N CYS A 200 -12.06 4.89 -9.28
CA CYS A 200 -11.32 5.83 -10.13
C CYS A 200 -10.88 5.22 -11.48
N HIS A 201 -11.82 4.58 -12.18
CA HIS A 201 -11.61 3.92 -13.48
C HIS A 201 -12.78 4.24 -14.43
N PRO A 202 -12.67 4.01 -15.75
CA PRO A 202 -13.66 4.40 -16.75
C PRO A 202 -15.12 3.99 -16.48
N LYS A 203 -15.37 2.79 -15.94
CA LYS A 203 -16.72 2.33 -15.55
C LYS A 203 -17.03 2.51 -14.06
N GLY A 204 -16.17 3.20 -13.33
CA GLY A 204 -16.40 3.54 -11.92
C GLY A 204 -17.53 4.56 -11.76
N GLY A 205 -17.86 4.90 -10.52
CA GLY A 205 -18.94 5.83 -10.16
C GLY A 205 -18.78 7.29 -10.63
N GLY A 206 -17.83 7.57 -11.54
CA GLY A 206 -17.67 8.87 -12.20
C GLY A 206 -17.04 9.99 -11.36
N SER A 207 -16.53 9.70 -10.17
CA SER A 207 -15.94 10.71 -9.28
C SER A 207 -14.48 11.06 -9.61
N CYS A 208 -13.75 10.19 -10.33
CA CYS A 208 -12.32 10.35 -10.63
C CYS A 208 -11.83 9.37 -11.71
N LEU A 209 -10.65 9.64 -12.26
CA LEU A 209 -9.84 8.70 -13.05
C LEU A 209 -8.40 8.80 -12.55
N ARG A 210 -7.78 7.69 -12.17
CA ARG A 210 -6.40 7.67 -11.66
C ARG A 210 -5.65 6.47 -12.21
N TYR A 211 -4.45 6.70 -12.71
CA TYR A 211 -3.60 5.66 -13.28
C TYR A 211 -2.62 5.14 -12.24
N ALA A 212 -2.44 3.82 -12.19
CA ALA A 212 -1.32 3.23 -11.46
C ALA A 212 -0.02 3.54 -12.21
N TRP A 213 1.07 3.77 -11.47
CA TRP A 213 2.39 4.07 -12.03
C TRP A 213 3.27 2.82 -12.04
N ASP A 214 4.08 2.63 -13.08
CA ASP A 214 5.10 1.56 -13.12
C ASP A 214 6.37 2.04 -12.39
N PRO A 215 6.76 1.41 -11.26
CA PRO A 215 7.89 1.88 -10.47
C PRO A 215 9.23 1.82 -11.20
N ALA A 216 9.36 1.04 -12.28
CA ALA A 216 10.59 1.00 -13.07
C ALA A 216 10.84 2.30 -13.86
N GLN A 217 9.80 3.11 -14.08
CA GLN A 217 9.85 4.24 -15.01
C GLN A 217 10.51 5.47 -14.37
N PRO A 218 11.52 6.10 -15.02
CA PRO A 218 12.28 7.21 -14.43
C PRO A 218 11.42 8.40 -14.03
N TYR A 219 10.42 8.74 -14.83
CA TYR A 219 9.53 9.86 -14.56
C TYR A 219 8.78 9.71 -13.23
N VAL A 220 8.44 8.49 -12.81
CA VAL A 220 7.75 8.27 -11.53
C VAL A 220 8.61 8.77 -10.37
N ALA A 221 9.95 8.60 -10.46
CA ALA A 221 10.85 9.15 -9.47
C ALA A 221 10.91 10.69 -9.51
N ASP A 222 10.86 11.28 -10.69
CA ASP A 222 10.80 12.74 -10.86
C ASP A 222 9.52 13.31 -10.24
N TYR A 223 8.36 12.75 -10.60
CA TYR A 223 7.06 13.12 -10.07
C TYR A 223 6.99 13.07 -8.53
N LEU A 224 7.52 12.00 -7.93
CA LEU A 224 7.56 11.88 -6.48
C LEU A 224 8.54 12.89 -5.85
N ALA A 225 9.73 13.07 -6.43
CA ALA A 225 10.75 13.97 -5.90
C ALA A 225 10.42 15.47 -6.11
N GLU A 226 9.56 15.81 -7.08
CA GLU A 226 9.04 17.16 -7.30
C GLU A 226 8.16 17.63 -6.13
N ALA A 227 7.49 16.71 -5.44
CA ALA A 227 6.68 17.04 -4.27
C ALA A 227 7.51 17.54 -3.07
N TYR A 228 8.82 17.25 -3.04
CA TYR A 228 9.69 17.68 -1.95
C TYR A 228 10.00 19.18 -2.03
N GLU A 229 9.76 19.86 -0.91
CA GLU A 229 10.10 21.26 -0.68
C GLU A 229 11.09 21.36 0.51
N PRO A 230 12.16 22.18 0.45
CA PRO A 230 13.17 22.29 1.51
C PRO A 230 12.69 22.74 2.89
N LEU A 231 11.39 23.06 3.05
CA LEU A 231 10.78 23.38 4.35
C LEU A 231 10.39 22.13 5.15
N TYR A 232 10.49 20.95 4.53
CA TYR A 232 10.29 19.63 5.14
C TYR A 232 11.63 18.92 5.31
N ASP A 233 11.74 18.08 6.33
CA ASP A 233 12.88 17.20 6.57
C ASP A 233 12.90 16.02 5.59
N GLY A 234 11.75 15.68 4.98
CA GLY A 234 11.68 14.55 4.06
C GLY A 234 10.34 14.33 3.35
N LEU A 235 10.26 13.19 2.68
CA LEU A 235 9.05 12.70 1.99
C LEU A 235 8.46 11.46 2.66
N TRP A 236 7.13 11.35 2.60
CA TRP A 236 6.37 10.15 2.90
C TRP A 236 5.73 9.67 1.60
N LEU A 237 6.07 8.46 1.18
CA LEU A 237 5.50 7.79 0.02
C LEU A 237 4.36 6.88 0.46
N ASP A 238 3.14 7.19 0.04
CA ASP A 238 1.96 6.39 0.34
C ASP A 238 1.66 5.35 -0.74
N CYS A 239 0.90 4.31 -0.40
CA CYS A 239 0.49 3.21 -1.28
C CYS A 239 1.68 2.40 -1.84
N PHE A 240 2.73 2.22 -1.05
CA PHE A 240 3.99 1.58 -1.44
C PHE A 240 4.03 0.10 -1.01
N GLY A 241 3.28 -0.77 -1.72
CA GLY A 241 3.23 -2.23 -1.50
C GLY A 241 3.86 -3.05 -2.63
N VAL A 242 3.94 -4.39 -2.54
CA VAL A 242 4.48 -5.27 -3.63
C VAL A 242 3.58 -5.39 -4.85
N ASP A 243 2.47 -4.69 -4.81
CA ASP A 243 1.57 -4.47 -5.90
C ASP A 243 1.04 -3.02 -5.82
N PRO A 244 0.43 -2.51 -6.90
CA PRO A 244 -0.23 -1.22 -6.83
C PRO A 244 -1.48 -1.35 -5.97
N HIS A 245 -1.66 -0.37 -5.09
CA HIS A 245 -2.79 -0.33 -4.17
C HIS A 245 -4.13 -0.16 -4.92
N PHE A 246 -5.14 -0.99 -4.62
CA PHE A 246 -6.44 -0.96 -5.32
C PHE A 246 -6.30 -0.93 -6.85
N ALA A 247 -5.40 -1.75 -7.39
CA ALA A 247 -5.17 -1.86 -8.82
C ALA A 247 -6.41 -2.41 -9.51
N SER A 248 -6.93 -1.72 -10.52
CA SER A 248 -8.11 -2.17 -11.27
C SER A 248 -7.97 -2.00 -12.78
N ASN A 249 -8.69 -2.82 -13.55
CA ASN A 249 -8.87 -2.60 -14.98
C ASN A 249 -10.00 -1.58 -15.23
N ALA A 250 -10.37 -1.37 -16.49
CA ALA A 250 -11.33 -0.31 -16.83
C ALA A 250 -12.75 -0.54 -16.27
N ILE A 251 -13.07 -1.79 -15.90
CA ILE A 251 -14.37 -2.22 -15.37
C ILE A 251 -14.36 -2.44 -13.85
N GLY A 252 -13.23 -2.22 -13.18
CA GLY A 252 -13.12 -2.32 -11.71
C GLY A 252 -12.68 -3.69 -11.20
N GLU A 253 -12.26 -4.61 -12.07
CA GLU A 253 -11.70 -5.89 -11.63
C GLU A 253 -10.28 -5.70 -11.11
N ASP A 254 -9.96 -6.43 -10.05
CA ASP A 254 -8.66 -6.41 -9.37
C ASP A 254 -7.51 -6.90 -10.27
N MET A 255 -6.51 -6.03 -10.47
CA MET A 255 -5.32 -6.29 -11.28
C MET A 255 -4.03 -6.54 -10.47
N HIS A 256 -4.06 -6.55 -9.14
CA HIS A 256 -2.91 -6.51 -8.23
C HIS A 256 -1.72 -7.40 -8.69
N LYS A 257 -2.00 -8.61 -9.15
CA LYS A 257 -0.98 -9.61 -9.53
C LYS A 257 -0.61 -9.61 -11.02
N PHE A 258 -1.24 -8.79 -11.87
CA PHE A 258 -1.17 -8.88 -13.35
C PHE A 258 -0.43 -7.72 -14.02
N MET A 259 0.42 -7.03 -13.29
CA MET A 259 1.26 -5.99 -13.87
C MET A 259 2.23 -6.53 -14.92
N TRP A 260 2.39 -5.77 -15.99
CA TRP A 260 3.25 -6.08 -17.11
C TRP A 260 4.50 -5.21 -17.10
N ASN A 261 5.67 -5.84 -17.10
CA ASN A 261 6.92 -5.16 -17.38
C ASN A 261 7.02 -4.95 -18.89
N VAL A 262 6.77 -3.72 -19.32
CA VAL A 262 6.78 -3.37 -20.75
C VAL A 262 8.17 -3.52 -21.37
N SER A 263 9.23 -3.17 -20.63
CA SER A 263 10.61 -3.25 -21.13
C SER A 263 11.05 -4.69 -21.40
N GLY A 264 10.65 -5.62 -20.53
CA GLY A 264 10.94 -7.05 -20.68
C GLY A 264 9.89 -7.81 -21.51
N ASN A 265 8.76 -7.17 -21.83
CA ASN A 265 7.57 -7.80 -22.40
C ASN A 265 7.17 -9.09 -21.65
N VAL A 266 7.15 -9.03 -20.32
CA VAL A 266 6.80 -10.14 -19.43
C VAL A 266 5.94 -9.65 -18.28
N ARG A 267 5.19 -10.55 -17.64
CA ARG A 267 4.52 -10.26 -16.38
C ARG A 267 5.57 -9.97 -15.32
N TYR A 268 5.34 -8.97 -14.48
CA TYR A 268 6.16 -8.78 -13.28
C TYR A 268 6.02 -10.00 -12.37
N SER A 269 7.16 -10.60 -12.00
CA SER A 269 7.20 -11.45 -10.81
C SER A 269 7.16 -10.57 -9.56
N HIS A 270 6.83 -11.18 -8.42
CA HIS A 270 6.91 -10.53 -7.12
C HIS A 270 8.29 -9.88 -6.90
N ASP A 271 9.36 -10.65 -7.02
CA ASP A 271 10.74 -10.16 -6.86
C ASP A 271 11.09 -9.08 -7.89
N GLY A 272 10.61 -9.22 -9.12
CA GLY A 272 10.83 -8.25 -10.19
C GLY A 272 10.17 -6.90 -9.89
N TYR A 273 8.97 -6.92 -9.31
CA TYR A 273 8.29 -5.70 -8.90
C TYR A 273 8.98 -5.04 -7.69
N VAL A 274 9.37 -5.84 -6.68
CA VAL A 274 10.15 -5.34 -5.52
C VAL A 274 11.48 -4.72 -5.97
N ALA A 275 12.16 -5.32 -6.95
CA ALA A 275 13.38 -4.75 -7.54
C ALA A 275 13.10 -3.42 -8.26
N ALA A 276 11.96 -3.29 -8.96
CA ALA A 276 11.55 -2.04 -9.57
C ALA A 276 11.24 -0.95 -8.52
N GLN A 277 10.59 -1.29 -7.42
CA GLN A 277 10.39 -0.38 -6.30
C GLN A 277 11.70 0.07 -5.67
N ARG A 278 12.67 -0.84 -5.52
CA ARG A 278 14.01 -0.49 -5.05
C ARG A 278 14.65 0.59 -5.93
N MET A 279 14.62 0.40 -7.25
CA MET A 279 15.14 1.39 -8.21
C MET A 279 14.41 2.74 -8.09
N LEU A 280 13.09 2.72 -7.90
CA LEU A 280 12.31 3.94 -7.66
C LEU A 280 12.77 4.67 -6.41
N VAL A 281 12.87 3.98 -5.27
CA VAL A 281 13.30 4.58 -4.00
C VAL A 281 14.73 5.11 -4.10
N GLU A 282 15.66 4.38 -4.73
CA GLU A 282 17.02 4.83 -5.00
C GLU A 282 17.04 6.17 -5.74
N ARG A 283 16.25 6.28 -6.82
CA ARG A 283 16.15 7.50 -7.62
C ARG A 283 15.49 8.65 -6.86
N VAL A 284 14.40 8.39 -6.14
CA VAL A 284 13.72 9.40 -5.33
C VAL A 284 14.66 9.94 -4.26
N ARG A 285 15.30 9.05 -3.49
CA ARG A 285 16.26 9.40 -2.43
C ARG A 285 17.36 10.31 -2.98
N ALA A 286 17.99 9.92 -4.09
CA ALA A 286 19.05 10.71 -4.71
C ALA A 286 18.56 12.12 -5.11
N LYS A 287 17.36 12.22 -5.71
CA LYS A 287 16.78 13.49 -6.16
C LYS A 287 16.42 14.42 -5.00
N ILE A 288 15.83 13.90 -3.92
CA ILE A 288 15.43 14.73 -2.77
C ILE A 288 16.62 15.09 -1.88
N ALA A 289 17.66 14.25 -1.81
CA ALA A 289 18.89 14.55 -1.08
C ALA A 289 19.62 15.78 -1.67
N ILE A 290 19.61 15.93 -2.99
CA ILE A 290 20.15 17.13 -3.67
C ILE A 290 19.43 18.40 -3.21
N LYS A 291 18.13 18.30 -2.87
CA LYS A 291 17.32 19.41 -2.37
C LYS A 291 17.43 19.60 -0.85
N GLY A 292 18.21 18.78 -0.14
CA GLY A 292 18.44 18.88 1.30
C GLY A 292 17.59 17.96 2.17
N ALA A 293 16.81 17.04 1.60
CA ALA A 293 16.02 16.09 2.36
C ALA A 293 16.92 15.15 3.18
N THR A 294 16.60 15.00 4.46
CA THR A 294 17.26 14.07 5.39
C THR A 294 16.46 12.79 5.60
N HIS A 295 15.16 12.80 5.27
CA HIS A 295 14.24 11.69 5.54
C HIS A 295 13.46 11.21 4.30
N LEU A 296 13.21 9.91 4.21
CA LEU A 296 12.32 9.26 3.24
C LEU A 296 11.64 8.07 3.91
N TYR A 297 10.34 8.16 4.07
CA TYR A 297 9.48 7.13 4.63
C TYR A 297 8.55 6.59 3.57
N ALA A 298 8.08 5.37 3.74
CA ALA A 298 7.01 4.84 2.91
C ALA A 298 6.01 4.03 3.73
N ASN A 299 4.77 3.99 3.26
CA ASN A 299 3.67 3.28 3.90
C ASN A 299 3.35 1.97 3.17
N ASN A 300 2.83 0.98 3.92
CA ASN A 300 2.46 -0.36 3.43
C ASN A 300 3.66 -1.21 2.95
N VAL A 301 4.88 -0.82 3.27
CA VAL A 301 6.12 -1.50 2.85
C VAL A 301 6.20 -2.94 3.37
N ASP A 302 5.70 -3.18 4.57
CA ASP A 302 5.77 -4.48 5.21
C ASP A 302 4.52 -5.33 5.01
N ARG A 303 3.35 -4.71 4.78
CA ARG A 303 2.07 -5.39 4.49
C ARG A 303 2.21 -6.38 3.33
N TRP A 304 3.20 -6.15 2.48
CA TRP A 304 3.29 -6.77 1.19
C TRP A 304 4.59 -7.53 0.93
N GLU A 305 5.53 -7.67 1.88
CA GLU A 305 6.82 -8.39 1.74
C GLU A 305 7.99 -7.56 1.17
N SER A 306 7.81 -6.30 0.74
CA SER A 306 8.93 -5.45 0.27
C SER A 306 9.92 -5.03 1.38
N GLY A 307 9.51 -5.13 2.65
CA GLY A 307 10.24 -4.65 3.83
C GLY A 307 11.73 -5.00 3.88
N PRO A 308 12.12 -6.28 3.76
CA PRO A 308 13.53 -6.69 3.80
C PRO A 308 14.41 -6.01 2.75
N VAL A 309 13.85 -5.67 1.58
CA VAL A 309 14.60 -5.01 0.50
C VAL A 309 14.65 -3.50 0.73
N LEU A 310 13.50 -2.87 1.00
CA LEU A 310 13.37 -1.41 1.03
C LEU A 310 13.82 -0.78 2.36
N LEU A 311 13.77 -1.53 3.46
CA LEU A 311 14.14 -1.08 4.81
C LEU A 311 15.54 -1.54 5.24
N SER A 312 16.31 -2.16 4.34
CA SER A 312 17.65 -2.64 4.67
C SER A 312 18.52 -1.52 5.31
N PRO A 313 19.24 -1.80 6.42
CA PRO A 313 19.95 -0.76 7.16
C PRO A 313 20.95 0.02 6.30
N GLY A 314 20.82 1.36 6.29
CA GLY A 314 21.78 2.27 5.68
C GLY A 314 21.62 2.56 4.18
N THR A 315 20.49 2.18 3.55
CA THR A 315 20.44 2.17 2.08
C THR A 315 19.31 2.95 1.41
N LEU A 316 18.03 2.86 1.82
CA LEU A 316 16.93 3.37 0.97
C LEU A 316 15.84 4.18 1.67
N LEU A 317 15.10 3.56 2.62
CA LEU A 317 14.09 4.22 3.43
C LEU A 317 14.56 4.36 4.87
N ASP A 318 14.23 5.48 5.51
CA ASP A 318 14.47 5.70 6.95
C ASP A 318 13.39 5.06 7.82
N GLY A 319 12.28 4.61 7.21
CA GLY A 319 11.33 3.74 7.85
C GLY A 319 10.13 3.34 6.99
N GLY A 320 9.50 2.24 7.38
CA GLY A 320 8.29 1.69 6.75
C GLY A 320 7.12 1.74 7.73
N ALA A 321 6.04 2.41 7.35
CA ALA A 321 4.85 2.52 8.19
C ALA A 321 3.94 1.29 8.08
N LYS A 322 3.51 0.79 9.23
CA LYS A 322 2.42 -0.19 9.34
C LYS A 322 1.16 0.52 9.81
N GLU A 323 0.28 0.81 8.86
CA GLU A 323 -1.05 1.36 9.08
C GLU A 323 -1.94 0.45 9.92
N SER A 324 -2.84 1.11 10.66
CA SER A 324 -3.89 0.46 11.44
C SER A 324 -3.31 -0.65 12.32
N PHE A 325 -2.15 -0.38 12.93
CA PHE A 325 -1.37 -1.41 13.64
C PHE A 325 -2.18 -2.06 14.76
N ALA A 326 -2.90 -1.24 15.52
CA ALA A 326 -3.73 -1.71 16.63
C ALA A 326 -5.20 -1.32 16.48
N ILE A 327 -5.50 -0.22 15.78
CA ILE A 327 -6.85 0.35 15.69
C ILE A 327 -7.20 0.55 14.22
N ARG A 328 -8.46 0.35 13.90
CA ARG A 328 -8.99 0.56 12.56
C ARG A 328 -10.12 1.58 12.58
N VAL A 329 -10.17 2.37 11.51
CA VAL A 329 -11.32 3.20 11.17
C VAL A 329 -12.36 2.33 10.49
N HIS A 330 -13.61 2.44 10.93
CA HIS A 330 -14.74 1.80 10.27
C HIS A 330 -14.81 2.15 8.77
N ASP A 331 -15.13 1.16 7.93
CA ASP A 331 -15.02 1.30 6.47
C ASP A 331 -16.03 2.30 5.86
N ASP A 332 -17.14 2.54 6.56
CA ASP A 332 -18.17 3.53 6.23
C ASP A 332 -17.79 4.98 6.56
N GLU A 333 -16.67 5.20 7.26
CA GLU A 333 -16.14 6.54 7.52
C GLU A 333 -15.46 7.13 6.27
N LEU A 334 -15.95 8.30 5.87
CA LEU A 334 -15.38 9.07 4.77
C LEU A 334 -14.03 9.69 5.18
N CYS A 335 -13.13 9.80 4.19
CA CYS A 335 -11.89 10.57 4.32
C CYS A 335 -12.16 12.00 4.85
N GLY A 336 -11.42 12.44 5.87
CA GLY A 336 -11.31 13.85 6.26
C GLY A 336 -11.71 14.22 7.69
N TYR A 337 -11.77 15.53 7.93
CA TYR A 337 -12.28 16.14 9.15
C TYR A 337 -13.82 16.23 9.07
N GLY A 338 -14.50 15.08 9.14
CA GLY A 338 -15.96 15.06 9.33
C GLY A 338 -16.38 15.83 10.59
N THR A 339 -17.67 16.13 10.74
CA THR A 339 -18.20 16.83 11.93
C THR A 339 -18.73 15.87 12.99
N GLY A 340 -18.83 14.58 12.69
CA GLY A 340 -19.25 13.54 13.64
C GLY A 340 -18.08 12.95 14.43
N ASP A 341 -18.43 12.33 15.57
CA ASP A 341 -17.50 11.52 16.36
C ASP A 341 -17.11 10.29 15.54
N PRO A 342 -15.81 10.08 15.27
CA PRO A 342 -15.38 8.99 14.40
C PRO A 342 -15.54 7.64 15.06
N MET A 343 -15.98 6.65 14.30
CA MET A 343 -16.10 5.26 14.75
C MET A 343 -14.75 4.53 14.60
N LEU A 344 -13.98 4.50 15.69
CA LEU A 344 -12.72 3.77 15.81
C LEU A 344 -12.88 2.56 16.74
N SER A 345 -12.27 1.44 16.37
CA SER A 345 -12.25 0.24 17.20
C SER A 345 -10.87 -0.43 17.21
N PRO A 346 -10.48 -1.08 18.31
CA PRO A 346 -9.37 -2.02 18.30
C PRO A 346 -9.56 -3.06 17.19
N ASN A 347 -8.47 -3.44 16.54
CA ASN A 347 -8.48 -4.54 15.58
C ASN A 347 -9.00 -5.82 16.24
N ALA A 348 -9.71 -6.66 15.47
CA ALA A 348 -10.02 -8.01 15.91
C ALA A 348 -8.71 -8.75 16.27
N GLU A 349 -8.76 -9.63 17.28
CA GLU A 349 -7.55 -10.30 17.80
C GLU A 349 -6.70 -10.93 16.69
N VAL A 350 -7.32 -11.57 15.69
CA VAL A 350 -6.62 -12.17 14.54
C VAL A 350 -5.81 -11.14 13.74
N ASP A 351 -6.40 -9.99 13.44
CA ASP A 351 -5.76 -8.92 12.66
C ASP A 351 -4.70 -8.18 13.49
N TRP A 352 -4.98 -7.99 14.78
CA TRP A 352 -4.02 -7.46 15.76
C TRP A 352 -2.79 -8.37 15.83
N MET A 353 -2.97 -9.67 16.05
CA MET A 353 -1.88 -10.65 16.11
C MET A 353 -1.05 -10.70 14.82
N SER A 354 -1.70 -10.58 13.66
CA SER A 354 -1.03 -10.50 12.36
C SER A 354 -0.11 -9.27 12.29
N SER A 355 -0.63 -8.09 12.64
CA SER A 355 0.13 -6.83 12.65
C SER A 355 1.27 -6.86 13.67
N MET A 356 1.04 -7.46 14.83
CA MET A 356 2.06 -7.68 15.87
C MET A 356 3.23 -8.51 15.37
N ARG A 357 2.96 -9.69 14.79
CA ARG A 357 4.00 -10.59 14.26
C ARG A 357 4.84 -9.93 13.18
N GLN A 358 4.21 -9.13 12.33
CA GLN A 358 4.90 -8.39 11.28
C GLN A 358 5.91 -7.38 11.86
N VAL A 359 5.46 -6.50 12.77
CA VAL A 359 6.33 -5.52 13.43
C VAL A 359 7.44 -6.22 14.22
N MET A 360 7.12 -7.30 14.92
CA MET A 360 8.09 -8.12 15.64
C MET A 360 9.19 -8.66 14.72
N ASN A 361 8.80 -9.25 13.57
CA ASN A 361 9.75 -9.83 12.62
C ASN A 361 10.68 -8.77 12.00
N LEU A 362 10.14 -7.62 11.58
CA LEU A 362 10.94 -6.54 11.01
C LEU A 362 11.87 -5.91 12.05
N SER A 363 11.36 -5.69 13.26
CA SER A 363 12.16 -5.13 14.36
C SER A 363 13.29 -6.09 14.76
N ALA A 364 13.01 -7.39 14.86
CA ALA A 364 14.03 -8.41 15.12
C ALA A 364 15.10 -8.46 14.03
N ALA A 365 14.73 -8.16 12.78
CA ALA A 365 15.63 -8.01 11.65
C ALA A 365 16.46 -6.70 11.66
N GLY A 366 16.26 -5.83 12.64
CA GLY A 366 16.90 -4.52 12.72
C GLY A 366 16.39 -3.52 11.68
N LEU A 367 15.24 -3.81 11.05
CA LEU A 367 14.65 -2.93 10.04
C LEU A 367 13.88 -1.79 10.72
N PRO A 368 13.98 -0.53 10.22
CA PRO A 368 13.25 0.62 10.74
C PRO A 368 11.75 0.52 10.42
N THR A 369 11.03 -0.30 11.18
CA THR A 369 9.56 -0.36 11.13
C THR A 369 8.95 0.73 12.02
N MET A 370 7.86 1.31 11.55
CA MET A 370 7.09 2.34 12.22
C MET A 370 5.61 1.96 12.28
N PRO A 371 5.19 1.10 13.23
CA PRO A 371 3.77 0.92 13.50
C PRO A 371 3.10 2.24 13.83
N ILE A 372 2.01 2.52 13.11
CA ILE A 372 1.15 3.66 13.40
C ILE A 372 -0.18 3.18 13.94
N ILE A 373 -0.63 3.83 15.00
CA ILE A 373 -1.76 3.34 15.80
C ILE A 373 -3.06 3.14 14.99
N GLY A 374 -3.35 4.04 14.05
CA GLY A 374 -4.52 4.01 13.18
C GLY A 374 -4.15 4.18 11.70
N ASP A 375 -5.12 4.57 10.87
CA ASP A 375 -4.92 4.77 9.43
C ASP A 375 -4.03 6.01 9.15
N ALA A 376 -3.19 5.97 8.10
CA ALA A 376 -2.51 7.15 7.59
C ALA A 376 -3.36 7.88 6.53
N GLY A 377 -2.78 8.89 5.91
CA GLY A 377 -3.42 9.61 4.81
C GLY A 377 -4.68 10.36 5.23
N CYS A 378 -5.74 10.26 4.43
CA CYS A 378 -6.95 11.08 4.57
C CYS A 378 -7.79 10.75 5.83
N ARG A 379 -7.60 9.57 6.43
CA ARG A 379 -8.36 9.08 7.59
C ARG A 379 -7.68 9.40 8.93
N SER A 380 -6.40 9.76 8.89
CA SER A 380 -5.61 10.08 10.08
C SER A 380 -6.21 11.15 11.01
N PRO A 381 -6.95 12.17 10.53
CA PRO A 381 -7.65 13.13 11.40
C PRO A 381 -8.70 12.54 12.34
N GLN A 382 -9.18 11.33 12.09
CA GLN A 382 -10.24 10.69 12.88
C GLN A 382 -9.73 10.31 14.27
N LEU A 383 -8.51 9.76 14.37
CA LEU A 383 -7.91 9.45 15.67
C LEU A 383 -7.83 10.68 16.59
N VAL A 384 -7.44 11.83 16.02
CA VAL A 384 -7.26 13.08 16.78
C VAL A 384 -8.58 13.57 17.39
N ARG A 385 -9.71 13.28 16.74
CA ARG A 385 -11.06 13.72 17.15
C ARG A 385 -11.82 12.64 17.93
N ALA A 386 -11.26 11.45 18.10
CA ALA A 386 -11.94 10.36 18.75
C ALA A 386 -12.21 10.69 20.23
N PRO A 387 -13.45 10.51 20.73
CA PRO A 387 -13.77 10.81 22.12
C PRO A 387 -13.02 9.89 23.10
N ASN A 388 -12.70 8.66 22.67
CA ASN A 388 -11.92 7.65 23.40
C ASN A 388 -10.45 7.58 22.93
N ARG A 389 -9.90 8.70 22.46
CA ARG A 389 -8.53 8.74 21.92
C ARG A 389 -7.48 8.25 22.91
N GLU A 390 -7.63 8.57 24.20
CA GLU A 390 -6.64 8.18 25.22
C GLU A 390 -6.59 6.67 25.42
N GLU A 391 -7.74 6.00 25.51
CA GLU A 391 -7.83 4.55 25.64
C GLU A 391 -7.29 3.84 24.39
N LEU A 392 -7.58 4.40 23.22
CA LEU A 392 -7.05 3.93 21.95
C LEU A 392 -5.52 4.07 21.90
N GLU A 393 -4.98 5.23 22.28
CA GLU A 393 -3.54 5.48 22.37
C GLU A 393 -2.81 4.52 23.32
N ASP A 394 -3.45 4.16 24.43
CA ASP A 394 -2.93 3.22 25.43
C ASP A 394 -2.86 1.82 24.89
N PHE A 395 -3.95 1.38 24.26
CA PHE A 395 -4.01 0.08 23.62
C PHE A 395 -2.95 -0.05 22.52
N GLY A 396 -2.83 0.95 21.64
CA GLY A 396 -1.83 0.91 20.56
C GLY A 396 -0.39 0.98 21.06
N TYR A 397 -0.11 1.80 22.07
CA TYR A 397 1.25 1.92 22.60
C TYR A 397 1.66 0.67 23.38
N ALA A 398 0.78 0.11 24.20
CA ALA A 398 1.05 -1.14 24.88
C ALA A 398 1.24 -2.30 23.89
N SER A 399 0.45 -2.33 22.81
CA SER A 399 0.65 -3.27 21.70
C SER A 399 2.03 -3.10 21.05
N PHE A 400 2.46 -1.85 20.80
CA PHE A 400 3.79 -1.59 20.25
C PHE A 400 4.91 -2.10 21.17
N LEU A 401 4.79 -1.87 22.48
CA LEU A 401 5.78 -2.34 23.46
C LEU A 401 5.84 -3.88 23.52
N LEU A 402 4.72 -4.58 23.31
CA LEU A 402 4.75 -6.03 23.12
C LEU A 402 5.54 -6.42 21.85
N ALA A 403 5.42 -5.65 20.76
CA ALA A 403 5.98 -5.99 19.46
C ALA A 403 7.46 -5.60 19.27
N ALA A 404 7.90 -4.47 19.82
CA ALA A 404 9.21 -3.89 19.50
C ALA A 404 10.37 -4.78 19.98
N GLY A 405 11.16 -5.31 19.06
CA GLY A 405 12.31 -6.17 19.33
C GLY A 405 13.59 -5.42 19.70
N THR A 406 13.73 -4.16 19.29
CA THR A 406 14.93 -3.32 19.47
C THR A 406 14.58 -1.85 19.78
N ARG A 407 15.59 -1.04 20.12
CA ARG A 407 15.46 0.43 20.29
C ARG A 407 15.29 1.21 18.98
N THR A 408 15.42 0.57 17.82
CA THR A 408 15.37 1.26 16.51
C THR A 408 13.97 1.31 15.90
N SER A 409 13.00 0.57 16.45
CA SER A 409 11.59 0.69 16.06
C SER A 409 11.01 2.02 16.54
N MET A 410 10.33 2.73 15.63
CA MET A 410 9.63 3.97 15.96
C MET A 410 8.15 3.69 16.19
N TYR A 411 7.51 4.41 17.11
CA TYR A 411 6.06 4.36 17.27
C TYR A 411 5.45 5.65 16.73
N GLY A 412 4.52 5.53 15.79
CA GLY A 412 3.83 6.68 15.21
C GLY A 412 2.42 6.84 15.76
N ILE A 413 2.09 8.05 16.19
CA ILE A 413 0.75 8.42 16.70
C ILE A 413 -0.09 9.15 15.66
N VAL A 414 0.18 8.89 14.37
CA VAL A 414 -0.29 9.57 13.14
C VAL A 414 0.77 10.49 12.53
N PRO A 415 1.07 10.36 11.22
CA PRO A 415 1.83 11.38 10.52
C PRO A 415 0.93 12.59 10.32
N TYR A 416 1.24 13.74 10.93
CA TYR A 416 1.36 15.04 10.23
C TYR A 416 1.70 16.19 11.19
N TYR A 417 2.73 16.96 10.81
CA TYR A 417 2.89 18.38 11.08
C TYR A 417 2.95 19.13 9.75
N PHE A 418 2.14 20.18 9.57
CA PHE A 418 2.26 21.11 8.44
C PHE A 418 2.34 22.56 8.94
N ARG A 419 3.41 23.30 8.60
CA ARG A 419 3.41 24.79 8.64
C ARG A 419 4.47 25.42 7.72
N ASN A 420 4.02 26.35 6.85
CA ASN A 420 4.81 27.46 6.30
C ASN A 420 4.05 28.77 6.55
N ALA A 421 4.69 29.79 7.12
CA ALA A 421 4.05 30.99 7.66
C ALA A 421 3.80 32.13 6.64
N THR A 422 4.29 32.01 5.41
CA THR A 422 4.26 33.12 4.43
C THR A 422 3.11 33.05 3.39
N VAL A 423 2.32 31.96 3.35
CA VAL A 423 1.49 31.59 2.17
C VAL A 423 -0.04 31.51 2.40
N GLY A 424 -0.55 31.85 3.58
CA GLY A 424 -2.01 31.80 3.85
C GLY A 424 -2.57 30.38 4.09
N HIS A 425 -3.75 30.32 4.70
CA HIS A 425 -4.34 29.19 5.45
C HIS A 425 -3.85 27.76 5.13
N THR A 426 -2.82 27.33 5.85
CA THR A 426 -2.61 25.94 6.27
C THR A 426 -2.82 25.84 7.78
N GLY A 427 -3.97 25.32 8.21
CA GLY A 427 -4.24 24.95 9.60
C GLY A 427 -3.68 23.56 9.88
N GLY A 428 -2.62 23.47 10.68
CA GLY A 428 -2.12 22.22 11.25
C GLY A 428 -2.66 22.04 12.66
N VAL A 429 -3.14 20.84 13.00
CA VAL A 429 -3.53 20.50 14.37
C VAL A 429 -2.27 20.22 15.17
N PHE A 430 -2.07 20.92 16.29
CA PHE A 430 -1.02 20.58 17.24
C PHE A 430 -1.39 19.27 17.94
N ILE A 431 -0.68 18.20 17.63
CA ILE A 431 -0.82 16.94 18.37
C ILE A 431 0.06 17.05 19.62
N LYS A 432 -0.57 17.18 20.78
CA LYS A 432 0.11 17.01 22.07
C LYS A 432 0.59 15.57 22.15
N ILE A 433 1.91 15.37 22.11
CA ILE A 433 2.51 14.06 22.36
C ILE A 433 2.27 13.73 23.84
N HIS A 434 1.66 12.60 24.11
CA HIS A 434 1.35 12.21 25.49
C HIS A 434 2.65 11.88 26.26
N PRO A 435 2.82 12.33 27.51
CA PRO A 435 4.02 12.05 28.31
C PRO A 435 4.38 10.55 28.45
N ARG A 436 3.40 9.65 28.27
CA ARG A 436 3.55 8.19 28.32
C ARG A 436 4.64 7.64 27.40
N TYR A 437 4.85 8.30 26.25
CA TYR A 437 5.89 7.89 25.28
C TYR A 437 7.31 8.10 25.81
N PHE A 438 7.46 8.81 26.93
CA PHE A 438 8.74 9.12 27.55
C PHE A 438 8.92 8.46 28.92
N TYR A 439 7.98 7.59 29.34
CA TYR A 439 8.12 6.89 30.61
C TYR A 439 9.36 5.99 30.59
N PRO A 440 10.18 5.98 31.65
CA PRO A 440 11.44 5.23 31.70
C PRO A 440 11.18 3.75 31.95
N ILE A 441 10.47 3.07 31.05
CA ILE A 441 10.07 1.66 31.16
C ILE A 441 11.27 0.70 31.04
N GLY A 442 12.40 1.19 30.51
CA GLY A 442 13.65 0.43 30.36
C GLY A 442 13.68 -0.49 29.14
N ALA A 443 14.70 -1.35 29.06
CA ALA A 443 14.83 -2.36 28.02
C ALA A 443 13.89 -3.57 28.28
N PRO A 444 13.45 -4.31 27.24
CA PRO A 444 12.70 -5.54 27.45
C PRO A 444 13.59 -6.59 28.14
N MET A 445 13.15 -7.09 29.30
CA MET A 445 13.83 -8.17 30.03
C MET A 445 13.49 -9.56 29.48
N GLN A 446 12.32 -9.64 28.84
CA GLN A 446 11.84 -10.85 28.20
C GLN A 446 11.67 -10.60 26.70
N THR A 447 12.56 -11.18 25.92
CA THR A 447 12.38 -11.32 24.47
C THR A 447 12.28 -12.82 24.18
N LYS A 448 11.06 -13.37 24.22
CA LYS A 448 10.85 -14.78 23.87
C LYS A 448 11.01 -14.92 22.35
N GLY A 449 11.89 -15.82 21.91
CA GLY A 449 12.22 -16.06 20.50
C GLY A 449 13.58 -15.51 20.03
N TYR A 450 14.39 -14.89 20.90
CA TYR A 450 15.77 -14.49 20.55
C TYR A 450 16.78 -15.53 21.07
N LEU A 451 17.28 -16.40 20.19
CA LEU A 451 18.53 -17.10 20.49
C LEU A 451 19.68 -16.18 20.10
N ALA A 452 20.32 -15.58 21.11
CA ALA A 452 21.53 -14.78 20.92
C ALA A 452 22.57 -15.62 20.15
N GLY A 453 23.02 -15.10 19.00
CA GLY A 453 24.06 -15.73 18.16
C GLY A 453 23.59 -16.53 16.95
N GLN A 454 22.29 -16.55 16.62
CA GLN A 454 21.81 -17.16 15.37
C GLN A 454 21.70 -16.13 14.24
N THR A 455 22.25 -16.48 13.07
CA THR A 455 22.25 -15.67 11.84
C THR A 455 21.04 -15.93 10.93
N SER A 456 20.11 -16.79 11.35
CA SER A 456 18.89 -17.11 10.61
C SER A 456 17.67 -16.54 11.34
N PHE A 457 16.84 -15.78 10.63
CA PHE A 457 15.58 -15.24 11.12
C PHE A 457 14.67 -16.34 11.67
N GLN A 458 14.62 -16.51 13.00
CA GLN A 458 13.49 -17.18 13.64
C GLN A 458 12.44 -16.13 13.97
N SER A 459 11.21 -16.35 13.50
CA SER A 459 10.07 -15.50 13.80
C SER A 459 9.90 -15.36 15.31
N MET A 460 9.74 -14.12 15.80
CA MET A 460 9.36 -13.93 17.20
C MET A 460 7.96 -14.53 17.42
N ASP A 461 7.80 -15.32 18.49
CA ASP A 461 6.52 -15.97 18.79
C ASP A 461 5.70 -15.14 19.78
N LEU A 462 4.68 -14.45 19.25
CA LEU A 462 3.72 -13.65 20.04
C LEU A 462 2.98 -14.51 21.08
N GLU A 463 2.70 -15.78 20.78
CA GLU A 463 2.02 -16.68 21.73
C GLU A 463 2.87 -16.95 22.97
N GLY A 464 4.19 -16.83 22.86
CA GLY A 464 5.08 -16.87 24.02
C GLY A 464 4.78 -15.81 25.08
N TYR A 465 4.13 -14.70 24.70
CA TYR A 465 3.71 -13.65 25.63
C TYR A 465 2.31 -13.86 26.22
N ARG A 466 1.53 -14.84 25.75
CA ARG A 466 0.19 -15.12 26.29
C ARG A 466 0.34 -15.70 27.70
N ILE A 467 -0.28 -15.05 28.69
CA ILE A 467 -0.24 -15.46 30.11
C ILE A 467 -1.60 -15.90 30.65
N ALA A 468 -2.66 -15.62 29.91
CA ALA A 468 -4.04 -16.04 30.18
C ALA A 468 -4.79 -16.13 28.83
N PRO A 469 -6.00 -16.73 28.78
CA PRO A 469 -6.75 -16.88 27.53
C PRO A 469 -6.78 -15.62 26.65
N CYS A 470 -6.92 -14.44 27.24
CA CYS A 470 -7.09 -13.18 26.51
C CYS A 470 -6.01 -12.13 26.81
N THR A 471 -5.04 -12.43 27.68
CA THR A 471 -4.04 -11.46 28.13
C THR A 471 -2.63 -11.84 27.72
N PHE A 472 -1.93 -10.87 27.12
CA PHE A 472 -0.52 -10.93 26.77
C PHE A 472 0.30 -10.05 27.70
N ALA A 473 1.51 -10.48 28.02
CA ALA A 473 2.40 -9.75 28.91
C ALA A 473 3.86 -9.78 28.47
N ARG A 474 4.55 -8.66 28.68
CA ARG A 474 6.01 -8.56 28.50
C ARG A 474 6.64 -7.72 29.59
N LEU A 475 7.69 -8.26 30.19
CA LEU A 475 8.46 -7.61 31.24
C LEU A 475 9.57 -6.72 30.65
N PHE A 476 9.70 -5.53 31.23
CA PHE A 476 10.77 -4.57 31.02
C PHE A 476 11.48 -4.28 32.35
N GLU A 477 12.63 -3.63 32.30
CA GLU A 477 13.47 -3.37 33.49
C GLU A 477 12.72 -2.70 34.64
N THR A 478 11.75 -1.84 34.33
CA THR A 478 11.00 -1.07 35.35
C THR A 478 9.48 -1.20 35.20
N ALA A 479 8.99 -2.00 34.24
CA ALA A 479 7.57 -2.05 33.92
C ALA A 479 7.12 -3.45 33.46
N LEU A 480 5.83 -3.74 33.68
CA LEU A 480 5.12 -4.85 33.06
C LEU A 480 4.09 -4.27 32.10
N VAL A 481 4.18 -4.68 30.83
CA VAL A 481 3.20 -4.31 29.81
C VAL A 481 2.19 -5.43 29.68
N LEU A 482 0.90 -5.08 29.78
CA LEU A 482 -0.22 -5.99 29.58
C LEU A 482 -1.09 -5.50 28.43
N VAL A 483 -1.54 -6.42 27.57
CA VAL A 483 -2.51 -6.13 26.51
C VAL A 483 -3.57 -7.21 26.47
N ASN A 484 -4.83 -6.78 26.47
CA ASN A 484 -5.97 -7.62 26.11
C ASN A 484 -6.53 -7.09 24.77
N PRO A 485 -6.34 -7.80 23.64
CA PRO A 485 -6.76 -7.35 22.32
C PRO A 485 -8.25 -7.59 22.02
N THR A 486 -9.02 -8.11 22.97
CA THR A 486 -10.41 -8.50 22.75
C THR A 486 -11.33 -7.93 23.82
N ALA A 487 -12.43 -7.31 23.36
CA ALA A 487 -13.49 -6.83 24.24
C ALA A 487 -14.41 -7.97 24.73
N ASN A 488 -14.29 -9.17 24.16
CA ASN A 488 -15.23 -10.27 24.35
C ASN A 488 -14.82 -11.25 25.45
N CYS A 489 -13.69 -11.02 26.11
CA CYS A 489 -13.28 -11.79 27.26
C CYS A 489 -12.45 -10.98 28.24
N SER A 490 -12.56 -11.36 29.52
CA SER A 490 -11.80 -10.81 30.62
C SER A 490 -11.20 -11.96 31.42
N ASP A 491 -9.91 -11.84 31.73
CA ASP A 491 -9.22 -12.82 32.56
C ASP A 491 -9.32 -12.37 34.03
N ALA A 492 -10.06 -13.14 34.85
CA ALA A 492 -10.41 -12.74 36.21
C ALA A 492 -9.23 -12.68 37.19
N ASN A 493 -8.04 -13.15 36.81
CA ASN A 493 -6.86 -13.19 37.68
C ASN A 493 -5.59 -13.26 36.82
N VAL A 494 -5.25 -12.18 36.12
CA VAL A 494 -3.88 -12.02 35.63
C VAL A 494 -3.00 -11.86 36.87
N PRO A 495 -2.14 -12.84 37.22
CA PRO A 495 -1.30 -12.73 38.40
C PRO A 495 -0.25 -11.68 38.06
N LEU A 496 -0.54 -10.42 38.37
CA LEU A 496 0.48 -9.41 38.56
C LEU A 496 1.31 -9.94 39.74
N ASN A 497 2.45 -10.59 39.48
CA ASN A 497 3.50 -10.64 40.49
C ASN A 497 3.83 -9.16 40.77
N GLY A 498 3.33 -8.68 41.90
CA GLY A 498 2.85 -7.31 42.06
C GLY A 498 3.81 -6.20 41.65
N THR A 499 3.26 -5.15 41.05
CA THR A 499 3.88 -3.83 41.05
C THR A 499 3.62 -3.18 42.41
N CYS A 500 4.59 -3.30 43.33
CA CYS A 500 4.79 -2.25 44.32
C CYS A 500 5.24 -1.01 43.56
N ALA A 501 4.41 0.04 43.55
CA ALA A 501 4.99 1.37 43.53
C ALA A 501 5.79 1.50 44.82
N HIS A 502 7.12 1.46 44.75
CA HIS A 502 7.90 2.18 45.76
C HIS A 502 7.69 3.67 45.48
N ALA A 503 6.50 4.17 45.86
CA ALA A 503 6.38 5.54 46.32
C ALA A 503 6.84 5.49 47.77
N ASP A 504 7.96 6.12 48.07
CA ASP A 504 8.30 6.44 49.44
C ASP A 504 7.11 7.16 50.09
N ALA A 505 6.67 6.57 51.19
CA ALA A 505 6.03 7.16 52.34
C ALA A 505 4.74 7.98 52.14
N THR A 506 3.69 7.39 52.71
CA THR A 506 2.58 8.01 53.46
C THR A 506 1.36 8.52 52.68
N ALA A 507 0.21 7.97 53.13
CA ALA A 507 -1.16 8.42 52.95
C ALA A 507 -1.85 8.07 51.62
N ALA A 508 -2.58 6.96 51.62
CA ALA A 508 -4.05 7.01 51.56
C ALA A 508 -4.62 5.58 51.62
N THR A 509 -5.02 5.17 52.82
CA THR A 509 -6.16 4.29 53.02
C THR A 509 -7.39 4.96 52.42
N ASP A 510 -8.03 4.33 51.43
CA ASP A 510 -9.46 3.98 51.45
C ASP A 510 -10.04 3.80 50.03
N ARG A 511 -10.70 2.63 49.88
CA ARG A 511 -11.82 2.29 48.99
C ARG A 511 -11.53 2.01 47.51
N LEU A 512 -11.56 0.71 47.21
CA LEU A 512 -12.17 0.15 45.99
C LEU A 512 -13.69 0.22 46.09
#